data_AF-A0A3D4CT01-F1
#
_entry.id   AF-A0A3D4CT01-F1
#
_cell.length_a   1.000
_cell.length_b   1.000
_cell.length_c   1.000
_cell.angle_alpha   90.00
_cell.angle_beta   90.00
_cell.angle_gamma   90.00
#
_symmetry.space_group_name_H-M   'P 1'
#
loop_
_entity.id
_entity.type
_entity.pdbx_description
1 polymer ?
#
loop_
_entity_poly.entity_id
_entity_poly.type
_entity_poly.pdbx_seq_one_letter_code
_entity_poly.pdbx_strand_id
1 'polypeptide(L)'
;EGSDKVPAGLDWDLWLGPALPRPYKAGVYHTFKWRGWFDFGTGALGDMACHTVNMPFRALKLGYPDRIECEMASRPYEETFPLSSRVRFDFPAREDWPAMKFWWYDGNPRDRQAPIRPYSDITANLVGAQGNKLPAACCLIKGSEGEIYSPDDYGQNVFLMRKGEKSYTNINNHPACKDVPKVIPRSPGHVKEWFEMMKDPEKPAYSSFEIAAYLNEVILLGCLAQQIGEGRPIEWDGPNMKSKDNAEASRLVKRDYRPGWEPKI
;
A
#
# COMPACT_ATOMS: atom_id res chain seq x y z
N GLU A 1 22.72 -17.72 0.12
CA GLU A 1 24.03 -17.98 0.75
C GLU A 1 25.18 -17.53 -0.13
N GLY A 2 26.38 -17.42 0.46
CA GLY A 2 27.63 -17.07 -0.20
C GLY A 2 27.94 -15.57 -0.21
N SER A 3 29.11 -15.22 -0.73
CA SER A 3 29.60 -13.85 -0.87
C SER A 3 30.31 -13.67 -2.21
N ASP A 4 30.18 -12.51 -2.83
CA ASP A 4 30.95 -12.11 -4.00
C ASP A 4 31.85 -10.91 -3.65
N LYS A 5 32.82 -10.61 -4.53
CA LYS A 5 33.63 -9.41 -4.40
C LYS A 5 32.76 -8.16 -4.58
N VAL A 6 32.82 -7.25 -3.62
CA VAL A 6 32.17 -5.94 -3.71
C VAL A 6 32.77 -5.15 -4.90
N PRO A 7 31.95 -4.60 -5.82
CA PRO A 7 32.43 -3.75 -6.91
C PRO A 7 33.18 -2.53 -6.38
N ALA A 8 34.25 -2.11 -7.07
CA ALA A 8 35.13 -1.04 -6.59
C ALA A 8 34.43 0.32 -6.33
N GLY A 9 33.30 0.58 -7.00
CA GLY A 9 32.50 1.81 -6.82
C GLY A 9 31.31 1.67 -5.87
N LEU A 10 31.18 0.55 -5.16
CA LEU A 10 30.09 0.31 -4.21
C LEU A 10 30.66 0.21 -2.80
N ASP A 11 30.34 1.17 -1.95
CA ASP A 11 30.53 1.01 -0.51
C ASP A 11 29.38 0.17 0.05
N TRP A 12 29.67 -1.12 0.27
CA TRP A 12 28.67 -2.07 0.75
C TRP A 12 28.25 -1.79 2.20
N ASP A 13 29.18 -1.32 3.03
CA ASP A 13 28.89 -1.01 4.42
C ASP A 13 27.90 0.17 4.52
N LEU A 14 28.13 1.20 3.71
CA LEU A 14 27.24 2.34 3.58
C LEU A 14 25.90 1.94 2.95
N TRP A 15 25.90 1.08 1.93
CA TRP A 15 24.67 0.63 1.27
C TRP A 15 23.75 -0.17 2.20
N LEU A 16 24.32 -1.06 3.03
CA LEU A 16 23.55 -1.75 4.08
C LEU A 16 22.96 -0.77 5.09
N GLY A 17 23.67 0.33 5.33
CA GLY A 17 23.30 1.39 6.24
C GLY A 17 22.98 0.80 7.61
N PRO A 18 21.76 0.94 8.11
CA PRO A 18 21.43 0.51 9.46
C PRO A 18 21.06 -0.98 9.58
N ALA A 19 20.92 -1.72 8.48
CA ALA A 19 20.57 -3.14 8.51
C ALA A 19 21.69 -3.99 9.13
N LEU A 20 21.35 -5.20 9.60
CA LEU A 20 22.36 -6.11 10.15
C LEU A 20 23.42 -6.46 9.10
N PRO A 21 24.69 -6.67 9.50
CA PRO A 21 25.75 -7.01 8.57
C PRO A 21 25.43 -8.25 7.76
N ARG A 22 25.67 -8.18 6.44
CA ARG A 22 25.52 -9.33 5.54
C ARG A 22 26.47 -9.27 4.36
N PRO A 23 26.86 -10.40 3.76
CA PRO A 23 27.78 -10.39 2.62
C PRO A 23 27.14 -9.75 1.39
N TYR A 24 27.95 -9.03 0.60
CA TYR A 24 27.55 -8.67 -0.74
C TYR A 24 27.40 -9.93 -1.60
N LYS A 25 26.33 -9.97 -2.40
CA LYS A 25 26.09 -11.02 -3.38
C LYS A 25 25.53 -10.41 -4.66
N ALA A 26 26.22 -10.62 -5.77
CA ALA A 26 25.90 -10.01 -7.05
C ALA A 26 24.51 -10.45 -7.53
N GLY A 27 23.68 -9.47 -7.89
CA GLY A 27 22.33 -9.73 -8.41
C GLY A 27 21.33 -10.26 -7.39
N VAL A 28 21.60 -10.16 -6.07
CA VAL A 28 20.67 -10.61 -5.02
C VAL A 28 19.91 -9.44 -4.37
N TYR A 29 20.63 -8.36 -4.02
CA TYR A 29 20.05 -7.19 -3.34
C TYR A 29 20.01 -5.96 -4.25
N HIS A 30 21.19 -5.48 -4.64
CA HIS A 30 21.39 -4.30 -5.48
C HIS A 30 21.18 -4.62 -6.98
N THR A 31 20.68 -3.71 -7.82
CA THR A 31 20.21 -2.32 -7.56
C THR A 31 18.73 -2.22 -7.20
N PHE A 32 17.92 -3.25 -7.52
CA PHE A 32 16.45 -3.14 -7.52
C PHE A 32 15.75 -4.21 -6.65
N LYS A 33 16.41 -5.35 -6.41
CA LYS A 33 15.80 -6.49 -5.73
C LYS A 33 15.61 -6.24 -4.24
N TRP A 34 16.37 -5.34 -3.63
CA TRP A 34 16.29 -4.91 -2.23
C TRP A 34 14.87 -4.57 -1.79
N ARG A 35 14.03 -4.06 -2.70
CA ARG A 35 12.63 -3.72 -2.43
C ARG A 35 11.80 -4.91 -1.94
N GLY A 36 12.17 -6.13 -2.35
CA GLY A 36 11.54 -7.37 -1.92
C GLY A 36 12.11 -7.97 -0.64
N TRP A 37 13.13 -7.39 -0.02
CA TRP A 37 13.75 -7.92 1.20
C TRP A 37 13.19 -7.22 2.44
N PHE A 38 12.95 -7.97 3.51
CA PHE A 38 12.43 -7.42 4.77
C PHE A 38 13.34 -6.35 5.38
N ASP A 39 14.66 -6.52 5.26
CA ASP A 39 15.64 -5.60 5.82
C ASP A 39 15.75 -4.26 5.09
N PHE A 40 15.33 -4.20 3.82
CA PHE A 40 15.64 -3.07 2.93
C PHE A 40 14.41 -2.43 2.32
N GLY A 41 13.33 -3.18 2.12
CA GLY A 41 12.15 -2.74 1.40
C GLY A 41 10.86 -3.22 2.05
N THR A 42 9.77 -3.11 1.30
CA THR A 42 8.40 -3.29 1.81
C THR A 42 7.55 -4.16 0.88
N GLY A 43 8.17 -4.84 -0.08
CA GLY A 43 7.48 -5.64 -1.08
C GLY A 43 6.58 -4.79 -1.98
N ALA A 44 5.73 -5.45 -2.78
CA ALA A 44 4.83 -4.76 -3.69
C ALA A 44 3.76 -3.94 -2.97
N LEU A 45 3.23 -4.44 -1.84
CA LEU A 45 2.23 -3.74 -1.03
C LEU A 45 2.75 -2.36 -0.57
N GLY A 46 3.88 -2.29 0.11
CA GLY A 46 4.38 -1.02 0.62
C GLY A 46 4.91 -0.08 -0.48
N ASP A 47 5.41 -0.63 -1.60
CA ASP A 47 5.88 0.14 -2.75
C ASP A 47 4.70 0.81 -3.49
N MET A 48 3.57 0.12 -3.67
CA MET A 48 2.50 0.57 -4.56
C MET A 48 1.23 1.06 -3.86
N ALA A 49 0.82 0.47 -2.73
CA ALA A 49 -0.49 0.79 -2.16
C ALA A 49 -0.59 2.24 -1.65
N CYS A 50 0.52 2.86 -1.24
CA CYS A 50 0.54 4.28 -0.87
C CYS A 50 0.18 5.19 -2.07
N HIS A 51 0.48 4.77 -3.31
CA HIS A 51 0.03 5.46 -4.52
C HIS A 51 -1.46 5.16 -4.78
N THR A 52 -1.80 3.88 -4.87
CA THR A 52 -3.13 3.41 -5.31
C THR A 52 -4.26 3.79 -4.34
N VAL A 53 -3.96 3.84 -3.03
CA VAL A 53 -4.97 3.91 -1.97
C VAL A 53 -5.02 5.30 -1.29
N ASN A 54 -4.13 6.24 -1.60
CA ASN A 54 -4.14 7.57 -0.96
C ASN A 54 -5.50 8.29 -1.10
N MET A 55 -6.12 8.23 -2.28
CA MET A 55 -7.42 8.87 -2.53
C MET A 55 -8.56 8.25 -1.69
N PRO A 56 -8.83 6.94 -1.74
CA PRO A 56 -9.85 6.33 -0.90
C PRO A 56 -9.52 6.44 0.59
N PHE A 57 -8.24 6.37 0.99
CA PHE A 57 -7.84 6.51 2.38
C PHE A 57 -8.29 7.85 2.97
N ARG A 58 -8.06 8.95 2.24
CA ARG A 58 -8.55 10.28 2.63
C ARG A 58 -10.08 10.40 2.51
N ALA A 59 -10.65 10.02 1.36
CA ALA A 59 -12.06 10.22 1.08
C ALA A 59 -12.98 9.46 2.05
N LEU A 60 -12.54 8.27 2.48
CA LEU A 60 -13.24 7.45 3.44
C LEU A 60 -12.79 7.73 4.88
N LYS A 61 -11.92 8.71 5.13
CA LYS A 61 -11.41 9.04 6.47
C LYS A 61 -10.82 7.82 7.19
N LEU A 62 -10.06 6.98 6.48
CA LEU A 62 -9.50 5.78 7.08
C LEU A 62 -8.49 6.14 8.18
N GLY A 63 -8.51 5.32 9.23
CA GLY A 63 -7.56 5.40 10.33
C GLY A 63 -6.83 4.07 10.51
N TYR A 64 -6.45 3.75 11.74
CA TYR A 64 -5.91 2.42 12.03
C TYR A 64 -6.99 1.33 11.88
N PRO A 65 -6.63 0.16 11.32
CA PRO A 65 -7.47 -1.02 11.35
C PRO A 65 -7.47 -1.65 12.75
N ASP A 66 -8.53 -2.37 13.09
CA ASP A 66 -8.58 -3.20 14.30
C ASP A 66 -7.88 -4.55 14.09
N ARG A 67 -7.86 -5.03 12.83
CA ARG A 67 -7.29 -6.32 12.47
C ARG A 67 -6.66 -6.29 11.08
N ILE A 68 -5.54 -6.97 10.94
CA ILE A 68 -4.82 -7.17 9.67
C ILE A 68 -4.48 -8.66 9.52
N GLU A 69 -4.53 -9.17 8.30
CA GLU A 69 -4.26 -10.58 8.01
C GLU A 69 -3.68 -10.75 6.61
N CYS A 70 -2.56 -11.47 6.51
CA CYS A 70 -2.15 -12.06 5.23
C CYS A 70 -2.99 -13.32 5.03
N GLU A 71 -4.04 -13.22 4.22
CA GLU A 71 -4.97 -14.33 4.02
C GLU A 71 -4.39 -15.42 3.11
N MET A 72 -3.57 -15.03 2.13
CA MET A 72 -2.93 -15.93 1.17
C MET A 72 -1.58 -15.36 0.72
N ALA A 73 -0.57 -16.21 0.56
CA ALA A 73 0.71 -15.87 -0.04
C ALA A 73 1.18 -16.96 -1.00
N SER A 74 2.01 -16.62 -2.00
CA SER A 74 2.55 -17.60 -2.96
C SER A 74 3.33 -18.73 -2.27
N ARG A 75 4.13 -18.38 -1.25
CA ARG A 75 4.84 -19.25 -0.30
C ARG A 75 5.46 -18.40 0.81
N PRO A 76 5.79 -18.98 1.98
CA PRO A 76 6.64 -18.31 2.95
C PRO A 76 8.06 -18.16 2.41
N TYR A 77 8.69 -17.05 2.76
CA TYR A 77 10.09 -16.74 2.50
C TYR A 77 10.69 -16.22 3.80
N GLU A 78 11.90 -16.66 4.14
CA GLU A 78 12.53 -16.30 5.41
C GLU A 78 12.98 -14.83 5.46
N GLU A 79 13.39 -14.26 4.31
CA GLU A 79 14.03 -12.94 4.26
C GLU A 79 13.36 -11.95 3.28
N THR A 80 12.34 -12.40 2.53
CA THR A 80 11.75 -11.62 1.43
C THR A 80 10.23 -11.64 1.44
N PHE A 81 9.60 -10.62 0.90
CA PHE A 81 8.15 -10.61 0.68
C PHE A 81 7.73 -11.66 -0.38
N PRO A 82 6.50 -12.17 -0.30
CA PRO A 82 5.99 -13.12 -1.29
C PRO A 82 5.87 -12.49 -2.68
N LEU A 83 5.89 -13.32 -3.73
CA LEU A 83 5.73 -12.85 -5.12
C LEU A 83 4.28 -12.43 -5.42
N SER A 84 3.33 -12.99 -4.69
CA SER A 84 1.91 -12.66 -4.77
C SER A 84 1.26 -12.90 -3.42
N SER A 85 0.31 -12.05 -3.07
CA SER A 85 -0.39 -12.11 -1.80
C SER A 85 -1.81 -11.53 -1.88
N ARG A 86 -2.62 -11.90 -0.89
CA ARG A 86 -3.87 -11.24 -0.53
C ARG A 86 -3.82 -10.84 0.93
N VAL A 87 -3.88 -9.54 1.18
CA VAL A 87 -3.84 -8.97 2.54
C VAL A 87 -5.16 -8.27 2.82
N ARG A 88 -5.76 -8.56 3.98
CA ARG A 88 -7.00 -7.92 4.44
C ARG A 88 -6.72 -7.00 5.62
N PHE A 89 -7.39 -5.85 5.61
CA PHE A 89 -7.48 -4.90 6.71
C PHE A 89 -8.95 -4.74 7.08
N ASP A 90 -9.26 -4.86 8.36
CA ASP A 90 -10.58 -4.64 8.92
C ASP A 90 -10.57 -3.28 9.64
N PHE A 91 -11.20 -2.27 9.04
CA PHE A 91 -11.32 -0.94 9.63
C PHE A 91 -12.60 -0.82 10.46
N PRO A 92 -12.52 -0.26 11.68
CA PRO A 92 -13.71 -0.02 12.50
C PRO A 92 -14.65 1.00 11.87
N ALA A 93 -15.87 1.05 12.41
CA ALA A 93 -16.76 2.19 12.19
C ALA A 93 -16.09 3.46 12.74
N ARG A 94 -16.29 4.59 12.07
CA ARG A 94 -15.63 5.85 12.39
C ARG A 94 -16.51 7.02 11.99
N GLU A 95 -16.76 7.94 12.92
CA GLU A 95 -17.74 9.00 12.73
C GLU A 95 -19.07 8.42 12.19
N ASP A 96 -19.57 8.94 11.06
CA ASP A 96 -20.79 8.47 10.38
C ASP A 96 -20.54 7.32 9.39
N TRP A 97 -19.30 6.82 9.28
CA TRP A 97 -18.92 5.75 8.34
C TRP A 97 -19.00 4.37 8.99
N PRO A 98 -19.57 3.37 8.30
CA PRO A 98 -19.59 2.01 8.79
C PRO A 98 -18.18 1.40 8.80
N ALA A 99 -18.03 0.32 9.56
CA ALA A 99 -16.88 -0.56 9.46
C ALA A 99 -16.74 -1.05 8.00
N MET A 100 -15.50 -1.17 7.54
CA MET A 100 -15.24 -1.63 6.18
C MET A 100 -14.01 -2.51 6.12
N LYS A 101 -14.00 -3.36 5.10
CA LYS A 101 -12.87 -4.22 4.79
C LYS A 101 -12.14 -3.69 3.57
N PHE A 102 -10.83 -3.75 3.61
CA PHE A 102 -9.95 -3.40 2.51
C PHE A 102 -9.08 -4.62 2.20
N TRP A 103 -8.99 -4.96 0.91
CA TRP A 103 -8.12 -6.02 0.44
C TRP A 103 -7.10 -5.47 -0.54
N TRP A 104 -5.86 -5.86 -0.33
CA TRP A 104 -4.78 -5.71 -1.29
C TRP A 104 -4.52 -7.03 -2.00
N TYR A 105 -4.28 -6.96 -3.31
CA TYR A 105 -3.89 -8.09 -4.14
C TYR A 105 -2.69 -7.68 -4.98
N ASP A 106 -1.61 -8.45 -4.93
CA ASP A 106 -0.44 -8.24 -5.76
C ASP A 106 0.03 -9.52 -6.44
N GLY A 107 0.86 -9.35 -7.47
CA GLY A 107 1.55 -10.42 -8.16
C GLY A 107 1.70 -10.19 -9.65
N ASN A 108 2.82 -10.63 -10.19
CA ASN A 108 3.17 -10.44 -11.60
C ASN A 108 2.50 -11.53 -12.46
N PRO A 109 1.65 -11.17 -13.43
CA PRO A 109 0.99 -12.15 -14.30
C PRO A 109 1.96 -12.92 -15.21
N ARG A 110 3.22 -12.49 -15.31
CA ARG A 110 4.27 -13.17 -16.07
C ARG A 110 5.04 -14.21 -15.24
N ASP A 111 4.79 -14.28 -13.94
CA ASP A 111 5.44 -15.28 -13.09
C ASP A 111 4.89 -16.68 -13.40
N ARG A 112 5.68 -17.72 -13.11
CA ARG A 112 5.31 -19.11 -13.38
C ARG A 112 4.04 -19.53 -12.63
N GLN A 113 3.86 -19.02 -11.42
CA GLN A 113 2.65 -19.22 -10.64
C GLN A 113 1.68 -18.08 -10.94
N ALA A 114 0.43 -18.42 -11.28
CA ALA A 114 -0.59 -17.41 -11.46
C ALA A 114 -0.76 -16.60 -10.16
N PRO A 115 -0.80 -15.27 -10.24
CA PRO A 115 -0.96 -14.45 -9.05
C PRO A 115 -2.35 -14.61 -8.46
N ILE A 116 -2.45 -14.40 -7.15
CA ILE A 116 -3.71 -14.33 -6.43
C ILE A 116 -4.48 -13.12 -6.96
N ARG A 117 -5.77 -13.33 -7.27
CA ARG A 117 -6.66 -12.30 -7.84
C ARG A 117 -7.91 -12.14 -6.98
N PRO A 118 -8.57 -10.97 -7.04
CA PRO A 118 -9.90 -10.80 -6.48
C PRO A 118 -10.89 -11.82 -7.04
N TYR A 119 -11.90 -12.16 -6.26
CA TYR A 119 -12.97 -13.04 -6.72
C TYR A 119 -13.77 -12.38 -7.86
N SER A 120 -14.23 -13.20 -8.80
CA SER A 120 -14.85 -12.72 -10.05
C SER A 120 -16.17 -11.99 -9.83
N ASP A 121 -16.94 -12.35 -8.81
CA ASP A 121 -18.17 -11.67 -8.39
C ASP A 121 -17.90 -10.23 -7.90
N ILE A 122 -16.72 -10.00 -7.30
CA ILE A 122 -16.29 -8.66 -6.89
C ILE A 122 -15.95 -7.80 -8.10
N THR A 123 -15.31 -8.39 -9.13
CA THR A 123 -14.73 -7.64 -10.26
C THR A 123 -15.51 -7.74 -11.57
N ALA A 124 -16.68 -8.40 -11.60
CA ALA A 124 -17.39 -8.71 -12.84
C ALA A 124 -17.64 -7.47 -13.72
N ASN A 125 -18.18 -6.40 -13.13
CA ASN A 125 -18.46 -5.15 -13.85
C ASN A 125 -17.17 -4.53 -14.39
N LEU A 126 -16.13 -4.49 -13.56
CA LEU A 126 -14.83 -3.91 -13.89
C LEU A 126 -14.15 -4.65 -15.05
N VAL A 127 -14.16 -5.98 -15.01
CA VAL A 127 -13.62 -6.84 -16.08
C VAL A 127 -14.37 -6.60 -17.39
N GLY A 128 -15.71 -6.54 -17.34
CA GLY A 128 -16.52 -6.24 -18.53
C GLY A 128 -16.19 -4.87 -19.12
N ALA A 129 -15.95 -3.87 -18.28
CA ALA A 129 -15.59 -2.52 -18.72
C ALA A 129 -14.14 -2.40 -19.25
N GLN A 130 -13.25 -3.32 -18.87
CA GLN A 130 -11.84 -3.32 -19.23
C GLN A 130 -11.51 -4.40 -20.28
N GLY A 131 -12.40 -4.60 -21.25
CA GLY A 131 -12.16 -5.50 -22.38
C GLY A 131 -12.01 -6.97 -21.98
N ASN A 132 -12.79 -7.40 -20.98
CA ASN A 132 -12.78 -8.75 -20.40
C ASN A 132 -11.45 -9.16 -19.75
N LYS A 133 -10.70 -8.19 -19.21
CA LYS A 133 -9.47 -8.43 -18.44
C LYS A 133 -9.44 -7.53 -17.21
N LEU A 134 -8.77 -7.99 -16.15
CA LEU A 134 -8.40 -7.11 -15.05
C LEU A 134 -7.29 -6.15 -15.54
N PRO A 135 -7.38 -4.86 -15.21
CA PRO A 135 -6.28 -3.92 -15.43
C PRO A 135 -5.07 -4.33 -14.58
N ALA A 136 -3.88 -3.92 -15.01
CA ALA A 136 -2.62 -4.26 -14.31
C ALA A 136 -2.55 -3.63 -12.91
N ALA A 137 -3.15 -2.46 -12.74
CA ALA A 137 -3.31 -1.73 -11.50
C ALA A 137 -4.76 -1.25 -11.38
N CYS A 138 -5.31 -1.24 -10.17
CA CYS A 138 -6.66 -0.74 -9.94
C CYS A 138 -6.95 -0.48 -8.47
N CYS A 139 -7.71 0.58 -8.21
CA CYS A 139 -8.45 0.75 -6.96
C CYS A 139 -9.95 0.60 -7.23
N LEU A 140 -10.64 -0.32 -6.56
CA LEU A 140 -12.09 -0.52 -6.64
C LEU A 140 -12.72 -0.29 -5.25
N ILE A 141 -13.73 0.57 -5.20
CA ILE A 141 -14.57 0.84 -4.03
C ILE A 141 -15.98 0.33 -4.34
N LYS A 142 -16.50 -0.58 -3.53
CA LYS A 142 -17.87 -1.09 -3.63
C LYS A 142 -18.70 -0.56 -2.47
N GLY A 143 -19.80 0.11 -2.79
CA GLY A 143 -20.80 0.58 -1.83
C GLY A 143 -22.17 -0.03 -2.11
N SER A 144 -23.14 0.26 -1.23
CA SER A 144 -24.52 -0.21 -1.40
C SER A 144 -25.24 0.39 -2.62
N GLU A 145 -24.80 1.57 -3.06
CA GLU A 145 -25.42 2.36 -4.14
C GLU A 145 -24.62 2.35 -5.44
N GLY A 146 -23.54 1.57 -5.52
CA GLY A 146 -22.72 1.47 -6.72
C GLY A 146 -21.26 1.22 -6.45
N GLU A 147 -20.46 1.40 -7.50
CA GLU A 147 -19.04 1.11 -7.53
C GLU A 147 -18.27 2.27 -8.14
N ILE A 148 -17.11 2.58 -7.56
CA ILE A 148 -16.15 3.55 -8.09
C ILE A 148 -14.85 2.80 -8.33
N TYR A 149 -14.22 3.01 -9.48
CA TYR A 149 -12.88 2.48 -9.70
C TYR A 149 -11.98 3.44 -10.46
N SER A 150 -10.67 3.22 -10.29
CA SER A 150 -9.61 3.82 -11.10
C SER A 150 -8.74 2.70 -11.67
N PRO A 151 -8.50 2.64 -12.99
CA PRO A 151 -7.68 1.61 -13.64
C PRO A 151 -6.18 1.91 -13.61
N ASP A 152 -5.73 2.70 -12.62
CA ASP A 152 -4.33 3.11 -12.45
C ASP A 152 -4.00 3.31 -10.96
N ASP A 153 -2.71 3.49 -10.66
CA ASP A 153 -2.20 3.67 -9.29
C ASP A 153 -2.28 5.12 -8.79
N TYR A 154 -2.74 6.07 -9.61
CA TYR A 154 -2.61 7.49 -9.32
C TYR A 154 -3.95 8.23 -9.25
N GLY A 155 -5.07 7.52 -9.49
CA GLY A 155 -6.39 8.12 -9.51
C GLY A 155 -6.58 9.12 -10.66
N GLN A 156 -5.82 9.00 -11.76
CA GLN A 156 -5.88 9.95 -12.87
C GLN A 156 -7.22 9.85 -13.60
N ASN A 157 -7.73 8.63 -13.77
CA ASN A 157 -9.03 8.38 -14.34
C ASN A 157 -9.90 7.65 -13.32
N VAL A 158 -11.06 8.22 -13.02
CA VAL A 158 -12.01 7.65 -12.07
C VAL A 158 -13.35 7.49 -12.76
N PHE A 159 -13.98 6.33 -12.55
CA PHE A 159 -15.25 5.99 -13.15
C PHE A 159 -16.23 5.55 -12.06
N LEU A 160 -17.49 5.94 -12.25
CA LEU A 160 -18.61 5.61 -11.37
C LEU A 160 -19.62 4.76 -12.14
N MET A 161 -20.19 3.77 -11.47
CA MET A 161 -21.37 3.05 -11.89
C MET A 161 -22.32 2.94 -10.70
N ARG A 162 -23.48 3.57 -10.78
CA ARG A 162 -24.50 3.49 -9.74
C ARG A 162 -25.31 2.20 -9.85
N LYS A 163 -25.97 1.86 -8.74
CA LYS A 163 -26.93 0.75 -8.70
C LYS A 163 -27.99 0.92 -9.80
N GLY A 164 -28.15 -0.10 -10.63
CA GLY A 164 -29.08 -0.13 -11.76
C GLY A 164 -28.48 0.36 -13.09
N GLU A 165 -27.30 0.96 -13.08
CA GLU A 165 -26.58 1.28 -14.32
C GLU A 165 -25.89 0.04 -14.90
N LYS A 166 -25.70 0.04 -16.22
CA LYS A 166 -25.13 -1.11 -16.95
C LYS A 166 -23.65 -0.97 -17.27
N SER A 167 -23.08 0.23 -17.08
CA SER A 167 -21.72 0.55 -17.49
C SER A 167 -21.16 1.68 -16.64
N TYR A 168 -19.85 1.67 -16.42
CA TYR A 168 -19.18 2.79 -15.80
C TYR A 168 -19.10 4.02 -16.72
N THR A 169 -19.24 5.19 -16.12
CA THR A 169 -19.04 6.49 -16.77
C THR A 169 -17.94 7.26 -16.04
N ASN A 170 -17.06 7.94 -16.78
CA ASN A 170 -16.03 8.78 -16.16
C ASN A 170 -16.69 9.86 -15.29
N ILE A 171 -16.15 10.10 -14.09
CA ILE A 171 -16.79 11.01 -13.12
C ILE A 171 -16.94 12.44 -13.63
N ASN A 172 -16.12 12.87 -14.59
CA ASN A 172 -16.25 14.20 -15.21
C ASN A 172 -17.50 14.34 -16.09
N ASN A 173 -18.06 13.20 -16.54
CA ASN A 173 -19.22 13.15 -17.44
C ASN A 173 -20.47 12.57 -16.77
N HIS A 174 -20.33 11.96 -15.60
CA HIS A 174 -21.42 11.27 -14.92
C HIS A 174 -22.42 12.29 -14.32
N PRO A 175 -23.74 12.20 -14.61
CA PRO A 175 -24.73 13.16 -14.11
C PRO A 175 -24.74 13.33 -12.59
N ALA A 176 -24.66 12.22 -11.84
CA ALA A 176 -24.58 12.23 -10.37
C ALA A 176 -23.36 12.97 -9.79
N CYS A 177 -22.32 13.22 -10.58
CA CYS A 177 -21.11 13.91 -10.13
C CYS A 177 -21.12 15.42 -10.42
N LYS A 178 -22.08 15.92 -11.22
CA LYS A 178 -22.12 17.33 -11.65
C LYS A 178 -22.29 18.30 -10.50
N ASP A 179 -23.12 17.94 -9.53
CA ASP A 179 -23.50 18.80 -8.41
C ASP A 179 -22.67 18.53 -7.14
N VAL A 180 -21.64 17.67 -7.23
CA VAL A 180 -20.76 17.39 -6.10
C VAL A 180 -19.94 18.65 -5.78
N PRO A 181 -20.05 19.23 -4.57
CA PRO A 181 -19.34 20.44 -4.24
C PRO A 181 -17.81 20.24 -4.31
N LYS A 182 -17.11 21.22 -4.90
CA LYS A 182 -15.65 21.24 -4.94
C LYS A 182 -15.12 21.74 -3.60
N VAL A 183 -14.91 20.83 -2.65
CA VAL A 183 -14.44 21.15 -1.30
C VAL A 183 -12.91 21.07 -1.14
N ILE A 184 -12.21 20.50 -2.14
CA ILE A 184 -10.75 20.39 -2.13
C ILE A 184 -10.17 21.16 -3.34
N PRO A 185 -9.22 22.08 -3.11
CA PRO A 185 -8.48 22.75 -4.17
C PRO A 185 -7.83 21.75 -5.12
N ARG A 186 -7.78 22.07 -6.42
CA ARG A 186 -7.04 21.24 -7.37
C ARG A 186 -5.55 21.52 -7.20
N SER A 187 -4.75 20.46 -7.06
CA SER A 187 -3.30 20.60 -6.96
C SER A 187 -2.76 21.30 -8.22
N PRO A 188 -1.94 22.36 -8.06
CA PRO A 188 -1.21 22.96 -9.18
C PRO A 188 0.01 22.12 -9.60
N GLY A 189 0.22 20.95 -8.98
CA GLY A 189 1.37 20.06 -9.15
C GLY A 189 2.30 20.08 -7.95
N HIS A 190 2.78 18.91 -7.53
CA HIS A 190 3.53 18.72 -6.26
C HIS A 190 4.79 19.60 -6.16
N VAL A 191 5.49 19.85 -7.27
CA VAL A 191 6.66 20.75 -7.29
C VAL A 191 6.27 22.18 -6.93
N LYS A 192 5.16 22.67 -7.50
CA LYS A 192 4.68 24.03 -7.23
C LYS A 192 4.14 24.15 -5.81
N GLU A 193 3.38 23.16 -5.33
CA GLU A 193 2.93 23.11 -3.94
C GLU A 193 4.11 23.16 -2.96
N TRP A 194 5.20 22.43 -3.25
CA TRP A 194 6.41 22.47 -2.43
C TRP A 194 7.03 23.87 -2.37
N PHE A 195 7.16 24.56 -3.50
CA PHE A 195 7.66 25.94 -3.53
C PHE A 195 6.74 26.95 -2.85
N GLU A 196 5.42 26.77 -2.95
CA GLU A 196 4.44 27.63 -2.28
C GLU A 196 4.51 27.45 -0.77
N MET A 197 4.58 26.21 -0.28
CA MET A 197 4.74 25.90 1.14
C MET A 197 6.03 26.49 1.73
N MET A 198 7.15 26.43 1.00
CA MET A 198 8.42 27.04 1.46
C MET A 198 8.35 28.57 1.59
N LYS A 199 7.45 29.22 0.85
CA LYS A 199 7.26 30.68 0.88
C LYS A 199 6.23 31.13 1.91
N ASP A 200 5.29 30.26 2.22
CA ASP A 200 4.13 30.56 3.05
C ASP A 200 3.77 29.32 3.89
N PRO A 201 4.20 29.27 5.17
CA PRO A 201 3.91 28.15 6.06
C PRO A 201 2.42 27.87 6.28
N GLU A 202 1.55 28.86 6.04
CA GLU A 202 0.09 28.71 6.14
C GLU A 202 -0.52 27.97 4.94
N LYS A 203 0.30 27.63 3.93
CA LYS A 203 -0.08 26.83 2.76
C LYS A 203 0.62 25.48 2.79
N PRO A 204 0.17 24.53 3.63
CA PRO A 204 0.77 23.20 3.68
C PRO A 204 0.62 22.51 2.32
N ALA A 205 1.65 21.76 1.93
CA ALA A 205 1.56 20.89 0.76
C ALA A 205 0.45 19.85 0.96
N TYR A 206 -0.27 19.50 -0.12
CA TYR A 206 -1.38 18.54 -0.05
C TYR A 206 -0.96 17.14 0.43
N SER A 207 0.31 16.78 0.20
CA SER A 207 0.96 15.55 0.67
C SER A 207 1.89 15.84 1.86
N SER A 208 1.34 16.40 2.94
CA SER A 208 2.09 16.68 4.18
C SER A 208 2.53 15.38 4.90
N PHE A 209 3.46 15.51 5.86
CA PHE A 209 3.88 14.37 6.68
C PHE A 209 2.74 13.79 7.51
N GLU A 210 1.76 14.59 7.95
CA GLU A 210 0.63 14.10 8.74
C GLU A 210 -0.16 13.02 8.01
N ILE A 211 -0.38 13.20 6.71
CA ILE A 211 -1.11 12.22 5.90
C ILE A 211 -0.20 11.15 5.32
N ALA A 212 1.01 11.50 4.90
CA ALA A 212 1.94 10.55 4.31
C ALA A 212 2.46 9.54 5.35
N ALA A 213 2.82 9.99 6.55
CA ALA A 213 3.26 9.11 7.63
C ALA A 213 2.12 8.17 8.05
N TYR A 214 0.92 8.72 8.23
CA TYR A 214 -0.23 7.94 8.69
C TYR A 214 -0.68 6.86 7.68
N LEU A 215 -0.76 7.21 6.39
CA LEU A 215 -1.04 6.23 5.34
C LEU A 215 0.04 5.14 5.29
N ASN A 216 1.31 5.53 5.34
CA ASN A 216 2.41 4.56 5.30
C ASN A 216 2.37 3.63 6.51
N GLU A 217 2.16 4.15 7.71
CA GLU A 217 2.07 3.36 8.93
C GLU A 217 0.97 2.29 8.82
N VAL A 218 -0.21 2.67 8.33
CA VAL A 218 -1.31 1.71 8.11
C VAL A 218 -0.94 0.65 7.07
N ILE A 219 -0.42 1.04 5.91
CA ILE A 219 -0.09 0.10 4.83
C ILE A 219 1.01 -0.88 5.25
N LEU A 220 2.00 -0.42 6.02
CA LEU A 220 3.08 -1.26 6.55
C LEU A 220 2.58 -2.36 7.48
N LEU A 221 1.39 -2.23 8.09
CA LEU A 221 0.80 -3.33 8.85
C LEU A 221 0.48 -4.55 7.98
N GLY A 222 0.19 -4.36 6.69
CA GLY A 222 0.04 -5.47 5.78
C GLY A 222 1.36 -6.13 5.39
N CYS A 223 2.44 -5.34 5.28
CA CYS A 223 3.80 -5.88 5.12
C CYS A 223 4.20 -6.71 6.35
N LEU A 224 3.86 -6.21 7.54
CA LEU A 224 4.03 -6.93 8.80
C LEU A 224 3.22 -8.23 8.80
N ALA A 225 1.95 -8.19 8.37
CA ALA A 225 1.12 -9.39 8.27
C ALA A 225 1.70 -10.41 7.27
N GLN A 226 2.34 -9.98 6.18
CA GLN A 226 3.05 -10.87 5.25
C GLN A 226 4.28 -11.54 5.89
N GLN A 227 5.01 -10.83 6.76
CA GLN A 227 6.14 -11.39 7.52
C GLN A 227 5.70 -12.38 8.59
N ILE A 228 4.61 -12.03 9.30
CA ILE A 228 3.96 -12.96 10.23
C ILE A 228 3.45 -14.18 9.44
N GLY A 229 2.94 -14.00 8.24
CA GLY A 229 2.66 -15.11 7.33
C GLY A 229 1.19 -15.49 7.28
N GLU A 230 0.92 -16.43 6.38
CA GLU A 230 -0.43 -16.76 5.93
C GLU A 230 -1.33 -17.32 7.03
N GLY A 231 -2.58 -16.84 7.09
CA GLY A 231 -3.62 -17.35 7.99
C GLY A 231 -3.40 -17.01 9.47
N ARG A 232 -2.53 -16.03 9.76
CA ARG A 232 -2.25 -15.55 11.13
C ARG A 232 -2.78 -14.11 11.29
N PRO A 233 -4.07 -13.92 11.65
CA PRO A 233 -4.61 -12.59 11.90
C PRO A 233 -3.94 -11.92 13.11
N ILE A 234 -3.92 -10.59 13.10
CA ILE A 234 -3.29 -9.75 14.12
C ILE A 234 -4.31 -8.71 14.57
N GLU A 235 -4.64 -8.69 15.86
CA GLU A 235 -5.38 -7.57 16.46
C GLU A 235 -4.43 -6.41 16.75
N TRP A 236 -4.81 -5.21 16.32
CA TRP A 236 -3.92 -4.04 16.35
C TRP A 236 -4.44 -2.94 17.28
N ASP A 237 -3.50 -2.33 18.01
CA ASP A 237 -3.67 -1.12 18.80
C ASP A 237 -2.85 -0.02 18.14
N GLY A 238 -3.47 0.66 17.17
CA GLY A 238 -2.86 1.71 16.35
C GLY A 238 -2.21 2.83 17.16
N PRO A 239 -2.93 3.50 18.08
CA PRO A 239 -2.36 4.58 18.88
C PRO A 239 -1.13 4.21 19.71
N ASN A 240 -0.97 2.94 20.06
CA ASN A 240 0.19 2.44 20.81
C ASN A 240 1.21 1.67 19.95
N MET A 241 0.99 1.59 18.64
CA MET A 241 1.81 0.85 17.67
C MET A 241 2.17 -0.57 18.14
N LYS A 242 1.19 -1.33 18.60
CA LYS A 242 1.42 -2.70 19.08
C LYS A 242 0.26 -3.62 18.74
N SER A 243 0.54 -4.91 18.66
CA SER A 243 -0.52 -5.91 18.58
C SER A 243 -1.05 -6.24 19.97
N LYS A 244 -2.35 -6.52 20.05
CA LYS A 244 -3.05 -6.89 21.29
C LYS A 244 -2.85 -8.37 21.65
N ASP A 245 -2.60 -9.20 20.64
CA ASP A 245 -2.62 -10.67 20.73
C ASP A 245 -1.36 -11.36 20.17
N ASN A 246 -0.45 -10.62 19.53
CA ASN A 246 0.72 -11.16 18.86
C ASN A 246 2.02 -10.40 19.22
N ALA A 247 2.84 -11.02 20.08
CA ALA A 247 4.12 -10.43 20.51
C ALA A 247 5.17 -10.37 19.39
N GLU A 248 5.15 -11.33 18.45
CA GLU A 248 6.02 -11.35 17.28
C GLU A 248 5.73 -10.13 16.38
N ALA A 249 4.46 -9.86 16.11
CA ALA A 249 4.01 -8.68 15.38
C ALA A 249 4.47 -7.39 16.06
N SER A 250 4.30 -7.29 17.37
CA SER A 250 4.75 -6.12 18.15
C SER A 250 6.28 -5.92 18.13
N ARG A 251 7.05 -6.97 17.89
CA ARG A 251 8.51 -6.89 17.74
C ARG A 251 8.92 -6.41 16.35
N LEU A 252 8.12 -6.66 15.31
CA LEU A 252 8.44 -6.28 13.92
C LEU A 252 8.30 -4.79 13.62
N VAL A 253 7.57 -4.02 14.44
CA VAL A 253 7.53 -2.55 14.30
C VAL A 253 8.79 -1.85 14.84
N LYS A 254 9.73 -2.61 15.41
CA LYS A 254 11.03 -2.12 15.85
C LYS A 254 12.13 -2.81 15.06
N ARG A 255 13.18 -2.05 14.75
CA ARG A 255 14.35 -2.59 14.07
C ARG A 255 15.51 -2.79 15.04
N ASP A 256 16.24 -3.89 14.83
CA ASP A 256 17.56 -4.06 15.41
C ASP A 256 18.54 -3.26 14.56
N TYR A 257 19.04 -2.16 15.11
CA TYR A 257 20.01 -1.31 14.44
C TYR A 257 21.41 -1.90 14.61
N ARG A 258 22.21 -1.84 13.54
CA ARG A 258 23.64 -2.08 13.63
C ARG A 258 24.28 -1.04 14.57
N PRO A 259 25.27 -1.42 15.40
CA PRO A 259 25.99 -0.48 16.24
C PRO A 259 26.49 0.76 15.47
N GLY A 260 26.16 1.95 15.98
CA GLY A 260 26.50 3.24 15.38
C GLY A 260 25.48 3.78 14.38
N TRP A 261 24.44 3.02 14.05
CA TRP A 261 23.36 3.39 13.13
C TRP A 261 22.02 3.63 13.83
N GLU A 262 22.00 3.56 15.16
CA GLU A 262 20.82 3.88 15.96
C GLU A 262 20.39 5.34 15.74
N PRO A 263 19.08 5.62 15.64
CA PRO A 263 18.60 6.99 15.55
C PRO A 263 18.94 7.73 16.85
N LYS A 264 19.50 8.93 16.70
CA LYS A 264 19.68 9.88 17.81
C LYS A 264 18.41 10.72 17.89
N ILE A 265 17.50 10.32 18.78
CA ILE A 265 16.23 11.02 19.04
C ILE A 265 16.43 11.94 20.24
#